data_AF-A0A2J8W088-F1
#
_entry.id   AF-A0A2J8W088-F1
#
_cell.length_a   1.000
_cell.length_b   1.000
_cell.length_c   1.000
_cell.angle_alpha   90.00
_cell.angle_beta   90.00
_cell.angle_gamma   90.00
#
_symmetry.space_group_name_H-M   'P 1'
#
loop_
_entity.id
_entity.type
_entity.pdbx_description
1 polymer ?
#
loop_
_entity_poly.entity_id
_entity_poly.type
_entity_poly.pdbx_seq_one_letter_code
_entity_poly.pdbx_strand_id
1 'polypeptide(L)'
;MSNNGADLTFGYISCFVAILLFGSNFVPLKKFDTGDGMFLQWVLCAAIWLVALVVNLILHCPKFWPFAMLGGCIWATGNIAVVPIIKTIGLGLGILIWGSFNALTGWASSRFGWFGLDAEEVSNPLLNYIGAGLSVV
;
A
#
# COMPACT_ATOMS: atom_id res chain seq x y z
N MET A 1 17.96 7.85 -25.93
CA MET A 1 19.03 6.88 -25.68
C MET A 1 19.38 6.93 -24.20
N SER A 2 19.09 5.83 -23.49
CA SER A 2 19.55 5.42 -22.15
C SER A 2 19.65 6.48 -21.04
N ASN A 3 18.56 6.67 -20.29
CA ASN A 3 18.64 7.12 -18.89
C ASN A 3 18.08 6.05 -17.92
N ASN A 4 17.92 4.80 -18.38
CA ASN A 4 17.33 3.71 -17.59
C ASN A 4 18.00 3.53 -16.23
N GLY A 5 19.32 3.75 -16.11
CA GLY A 5 20.03 3.64 -14.84
C GLY A 5 19.67 4.75 -13.84
N ALA A 6 19.49 5.99 -14.31
CA ALA A 6 19.06 7.10 -13.47
C ALA A 6 17.59 6.93 -13.08
N ASP A 7 16.73 6.57 -14.03
CA ASP A 7 15.29 6.35 -13.79
C ASP A 7 15.04 5.20 -12.80
N LEU A 8 15.80 4.11 -12.91
CA LEU A 8 15.79 3.00 -11.93
C LEU A 8 16.28 3.48 -10.56
N THR A 9 17.36 4.26 -10.51
CA THR A 9 17.89 4.81 -9.25
C THR A 9 16.86 5.69 -8.55
N PHE A 10 16.21 6.59 -9.29
CA PHE A 10 15.12 7.42 -8.76
C PHE A 10 13.93 6.56 -8.28
N GLY A 11 13.61 5.49 -9.02
CA GLY A 11 12.59 4.51 -8.60
C GLY A 11 12.93 3.85 -7.26
N TYR A 12 14.15 3.30 -7.13
CA TYR A 12 14.59 2.64 -5.89
C TYR A 12 14.64 3.61 -4.69
N ILE A 13 15.14 4.83 -4.90
CA ILE A 13 15.17 5.86 -3.85
C ILE A 13 13.73 6.22 -3.43
N SER A 14 12.82 6.38 -4.39
CA SER A 14 11.41 6.69 -4.12
C SER A 14 10.74 5.57 -3.32
N CYS A 15 10.99 4.32 -3.69
CA CYS A 15 10.52 3.15 -2.95
C CYS A 15 11.07 3.12 -1.51
N PHE A 16 12.36 3.41 -1.33
CA PHE A 16 12.97 3.44 -0.01
C PHE A 16 12.35 4.51 0.90
N VAL A 17 12.14 5.72 0.36
CA VAL A 17 11.46 6.81 1.07
C VAL A 17 10.01 6.42 1.41
N ALA A 18 9.30 5.79 0.48
CA ALA A 18 7.93 5.32 0.72
C ALA A 18 7.86 4.28 1.85
N ILE A 19 8.80 3.33 1.90
CA ILE A 19 8.86 2.32 2.97
C ILE A 19 9.05 2.98 4.34
N LEU A 20 9.95 3.97 4.45
CA LEU A 20 10.18 4.68 5.71
C LEU A 20 8.96 5.48 6.16
N LEU A 21 8.35 6.24 5.25
CA LEU A 21 7.19 7.08 5.56
C LEU A 21 5.94 6.24 5.88
N PHE A 22 5.68 5.19 5.11
CA PHE A 22 4.52 4.33 5.31
C PHE A 22 4.69 3.43 6.55
N GLY A 23 5.90 2.90 6.77
CA GLY A 23 6.21 2.08 7.93
C GLY A 23 6.19 2.86 9.25
N SER A 24 6.54 4.15 9.22
CA SER A 24 6.52 5.01 10.42
C SER A 24 5.15 5.65 10.71
N ASN A 25 4.21 5.60 9.76
CA ASN A 25 2.91 6.29 9.86
C ASN A 25 2.12 5.91 11.13
N PHE A 26 2.20 4.64 11.54
CA PHE A 26 1.46 4.13 12.71
C PHE A 26 2.26 4.20 14.02
N VAL A 27 3.55 4.55 13.99
CA VAL A 27 4.40 4.65 15.19
C VAL A 27 3.87 5.65 16.23
N PRO A 28 3.34 6.84 15.86
CA PRO A 28 2.73 7.77 16.80
C PRO A 28 1.52 7.18 17.56
N LEU A 29 0.80 6.23 16.96
CA LEU A 29 -0.36 5.57 17.60
C LEU A 29 0.03 4.71 18.80
N LYS A 30 1.31 4.37 18.92
CA LYS A 30 1.84 3.67 20.10
C LYS A 30 2.11 4.62 21.27
N LYS A 31 2.39 5.90 20.99
CA LYS A 31 2.73 6.90 22.02
C LYS A 31 1.55 7.73 22.49
N PHE A 32 0.57 7.95 21.62
CA PHE A 32 -0.62 8.75 21.93
C PHE A 32 -1.86 7.87 21.88
N ASP A 33 -2.72 8.03 22.89
CA ASP A 33 -3.99 7.31 22.92
C ASP A 33 -4.85 7.78 21.75
N THR A 34 -4.90 6.92 20.75
CA THR A 34 -5.67 7.14 19.55
C THR A 34 -7.09 6.77 19.93
N GLY A 35 -7.91 7.78 20.27
CA GLY A 35 -9.28 7.60 20.77
C GLY A 35 -10.13 6.66 19.90
N ASP A 36 -10.91 7.22 18.98
CA ASP A 36 -11.74 6.45 18.03
C ASP A 36 -11.07 6.27 16.67
N GLY A 37 -11.08 5.04 16.16
CA GLY A 37 -10.51 4.70 14.86
C GLY A 37 -11.18 5.41 13.68
N MET A 38 -12.47 5.71 13.78
CA MET A 38 -13.17 6.46 12.73
C MET A 38 -12.69 7.91 12.64
N PHE A 39 -12.42 8.56 13.77
CA PHE A 39 -11.96 9.94 13.77
C PHE A 39 -10.54 10.02 13.20
N LEU A 40 -9.65 9.10 13.60
CA LEU A 40 -8.32 9.01 13.00
C LEU A 40 -8.40 8.79 11.48
N GLN A 41 -9.24 7.87 11.03
CA GLN A 41 -9.36 7.58 9.60
C GLN A 41 -9.92 8.77 8.82
N TRP A 42 -10.88 9.49 9.39
CA TRP A 42 -11.44 10.69 8.76
C TRP A 42 -10.38 11.79 8.59
N VAL A 43 -9.58 12.07 9.63
CA VAL A 43 -8.49 13.06 9.56
C VAL A 43 -7.41 12.63 8.57
N LEU A 44 -7.05 11.34 8.55
CA LEU A 44 -6.09 10.78 7.60
C LEU A 44 -6.58 10.96 6.15
N CYS A 45 -7.83 10.59 5.86
CA CYS A 45 -8.44 10.78 4.54
C CYS A 45 -8.48 12.26 4.14
N ALA A 46 -8.81 13.17 5.05
CA ALA A 46 -8.82 14.61 4.77
C ALA A 46 -7.42 15.13 4.42
N ALA A 47 -6.39 14.70 5.14
CA ALA A 47 -5.00 15.07 4.84
C ALA A 47 -4.55 14.53 3.47
N ILE A 48 -4.85 13.26 3.16
CA ILE A 48 -4.54 12.67 1.85
C ILE A 48 -5.25 13.42 0.73
N TRP A 49 -6.53 13.78 0.95
CA TRP A 49 -7.30 14.53 -0.03
C TRP A 49 -6.71 15.92 -0.31
N LEU A 50 -6.25 16.65 0.73
CA LEU A 50 -5.61 17.95 0.56
C LEU A 50 -4.31 17.85 -0.26
N VAL A 51 -3.45 16.87 0.05
CA VAL A 51 -2.22 16.64 -0.71
C VAL A 51 -2.53 16.22 -2.15
N ALA A 52 -3.50 15.32 -2.34
CA ALA A 52 -3.93 14.87 -3.66
C ALA A 52 -4.51 16.02 -4.50
N LEU A 53 -5.22 16.97 -3.89
CA LEU A 53 -5.74 18.15 -4.59
C LEU A 53 -4.61 19.03 -5.11
N VAL A 54 -3.59 19.29 -4.29
CA VAL A 54 -2.41 20.07 -4.72
C VAL A 54 -1.71 19.38 -5.90
N VAL A 55 -1.49 18.07 -5.81
CA VAL A 55 -0.89 17.28 -6.90
C VAL A 55 -1.75 17.30 -8.16
N ASN A 56 -3.07 17.20 -8.02
CA ASN A 56 -4.02 17.25 -9.14
C ASN A 56 -3.98 18.59 -9.88
N LEU A 57 -3.86 19.70 -9.14
CA LEU A 57 -3.67 21.04 -9.73
C LEU A 57 -2.35 21.16 -10.49
N ILE A 58 -1.25 20.61 -9.95
CA ILE A 58 0.06 20.60 -10.62
C ILE A 58 0.01 19.77 -11.92
N LEU A 59 -0.76 18.68 -11.93
CA LEU A 59 -0.89 17.77 -13.07
C LEU A 59 -1.97 18.20 -14.09
N HIS A 60 -2.50 19.42 -13.97
CA HIS A 60 -3.50 19.99 -14.90
C HIS A 60 -4.76 19.13 -15.08
N CYS A 61 -5.34 18.62 -13.98
CA CYS A 61 -6.63 17.92 -13.98
C CYS A 61 -6.70 16.73 -14.97
N PRO A 62 -5.93 15.65 -14.72
CA PRO A 62 -6.02 14.43 -15.53
C PRO A 62 -7.41 13.80 -15.46
N LYS A 63 -7.80 13.05 -16.51
CA LYS A 63 -9.08 12.33 -16.55
C LYS A 63 -9.15 11.32 -15.41
N PHE A 64 -10.21 11.43 -14.62
CA PHE A 64 -10.43 10.61 -13.46
C PHE A 64 -11.08 9.26 -13.82
N TRP A 65 -10.49 8.15 -13.38
CA TRP A 65 -10.99 6.80 -13.69
C TRP A 65 -11.86 6.29 -12.51
N PRO A 66 -13.16 6.00 -12.70
CA PRO A 66 -14.08 5.68 -11.59
C PRO A 66 -13.69 4.45 -10.76
N PHE A 67 -13.06 3.45 -11.36
CA PHE A 67 -12.56 2.28 -10.66
C PHE A 67 -11.49 2.62 -9.61
N ALA A 68 -10.76 3.74 -9.77
CA ALA A 68 -9.85 4.22 -8.73
C ALA A 68 -10.60 4.64 -7.45
N MET A 69 -11.85 5.14 -7.56
CA MET A 69 -12.67 5.43 -6.38
C MET A 69 -13.03 4.17 -5.61
N LEU A 70 -13.34 3.08 -6.31
CA LEU A 70 -13.68 1.81 -5.67
C LEU A 70 -12.51 1.32 -4.82
N GLY A 71 -11.28 1.38 -5.35
CA GLY A 71 -10.06 1.08 -4.60
C GLY A 71 -9.90 1.97 -3.36
N GLY A 72 -10.14 3.28 -3.51
CA GLY A 72 -10.12 4.22 -2.39
C GLY A 72 -11.17 3.91 -1.31
N CYS A 73 -12.38 3.53 -1.70
CA CYS A 73 -13.45 3.14 -0.77
C CYS A 73 -13.10 1.86 0.01
N ILE A 74 -12.55 0.85 -0.68
CA ILE A 74 -12.10 -0.40 -0.06
C ILE A 74 -10.94 -0.11 0.91
N TRP A 75 -9.97 0.69 0.49
CA TRP A 75 -8.85 1.11 1.32
C TRP A 75 -9.30 1.89 2.57
N ALA A 76 -10.21 2.85 2.42
CA ALA A 76 -10.72 3.63 3.54
C ALA A 76 -11.48 2.74 4.55
N THR A 77 -12.32 1.82 4.05
CA THR A 77 -13.05 0.85 4.89
C THR A 77 -12.08 -0.05 5.67
N GLY A 78 -11.03 -0.55 5.01
CA GLY A 78 -10.00 -1.35 5.67
C GLY A 78 -9.25 -0.58 6.76
N ASN A 79 -8.93 0.70 6.54
CA ASN A 79 -8.20 1.49 7.53
C ASN A 79 -9.02 1.87 8.76
N ILE A 80 -10.36 1.89 8.69
CA ILE A 80 -11.19 2.06 9.90
C ILE A 80 -10.88 0.97 10.94
N ALA A 81 -10.57 -0.25 10.48
CA ALA A 81 -10.24 -1.38 11.33
C ALA A 81 -8.79 -1.35 11.87
N VAL A 82 -7.92 -0.43 11.41
CA VAL A 82 -6.51 -0.40 11.84
C VAL A 82 -6.37 -0.11 13.33
N VAL A 83 -7.15 0.82 13.88
CA VAL A 83 -7.09 1.15 15.32
C VAL A 83 -7.51 -0.04 16.21
N PRO A 84 -8.65 -0.73 15.99
CA PRO A 84 -8.97 -1.92 16.78
C PRO A 84 -7.97 -3.06 16.57
N ILE A 85 -7.39 -3.22 15.38
CA ILE A 85 -6.34 -4.22 15.13
C ILE A 85 -5.09 -3.91 15.96
N ILE A 86 -4.59 -2.67 15.91
CA ILE A 86 -3.40 -2.27 16.69
C ILE A 86 -3.66 -2.42 18.20
N LYS A 87 -4.87 -2.10 18.68
CA LYS A 87 -5.24 -2.27 20.10
C LYS A 87 -5.38 -3.74 20.53
N THR A 88 -5.73 -4.66 19.62
CA THR A 88 -5.95 -6.09 19.95
C THR A 88 -4.70 -6.96 19.78
N ILE A 89 -4.01 -6.86 18.65
CA ILE A 89 -2.86 -7.73 18.30
C ILE A 89 -1.51 -7.02 18.33
N GLY A 90 -1.50 -5.70 18.54
CA GLY A 90 -0.30 -4.88 18.57
C GLY A 90 0.19 -4.45 17.18
N LEU A 91 0.94 -3.34 17.16
CA LEU A 91 1.42 -2.69 15.93
C LEU A 91 2.36 -3.58 15.10
N GLY A 92 3.25 -4.35 15.76
CA GLY A 92 4.21 -5.21 15.07
C GLY A 92 3.55 -6.37 14.33
N LEU A 93 2.65 -7.09 15.00
CA LEU A 93 1.92 -8.21 14.38
C LEU A 93 0.99 -7.71 13.27
N GLY A 94 0.31 -6.58 13.49
CA GLY A 94 -0.58 -5.97 12.51
C GLY A 94 0.14 -5.57 11.21
N ILE A 95 1.32 -4.94 11.31
CA ILE A 95 2.09 -4.53 10.13
C ILE A 95 2.62 -5.75 9.34
N LEU A 96 3.01 -6.82 10.04
CA LEU A 96 3.49 -8.06 9.41
C LEU A 96 2.38 -8.77 8.65
N ILE A 97 1.22 -8.97 9.28
CA ILE A 97 0.05 -9.58 8.63
C ILE A 97 -0.33 -8.76 7.39
N TRP A 98 -0.36 -7.43 7.50
CA TRP A 98 -0.70 -6.58 6.37
C TRP A 98 0.34 -6.65 5.25
N GLY A 99 1.62 -6.71 5.59
CA GLY A 99 2.73 -6.93 4.66
C GLY A 99 2.59 -8.26 3.90
N SER A 100 2.30 -9.36 4.61
CA SER A 100 2.09 -10.68 4.00
C SER A 100 0.88 -10.70 3.07
N PHE A 101 -0.24 -10.08 3.46
CA PHE A 101 -1.40 -9.93 2.58
C PHE A 101 -1.07 -9.09 1.35
N ASN A 102 -0.38 -7.95 1.49
CA ASN A 102 0.01 -7.12 0.36
C ASN A 102 0.95 -7.88 -0.61
N ALA A 103 1.92 -8.64 -0.07
CA ALA A 103 2.82 -9.47 -0.85
C ALA A 103 2.07 -10.59 -1.59
N LEU A 104 1.17 -11.31 -0.91
CA LEU A 104 0.34 -12.35 -1.50
C LEU A 104 -0.58 -11.81 -2.59
N THR A 105 -1.23 -10.67 -2.34
CA THR A 105 -2.15 -10.06 -3.30
C THR A 105 -1.38 -9.51 -4.51
N GLY A 106 -0.20 -8.96 -4.30
CA GLY A 106 0.73 -8.55 -5.38
C GLY A 106 1.22 -9.74 -6.21
N TRP A 107 1.58 -10.84 -5.56
CA TRP A 107 1.96 -12.08 -6.22
C TRP A 107 0.78 -12.68 -7.01
N ALA A 108 -0.40 -12.79 -6.40
CA ALA A 108 -1.59 -13.35 -7.03
C ALA A 108 -2.06 -12.51 -8.21
N SER A 109 -2.08 -11.18 -8.09
CA SER A 109 -2.45 -10.29 -9.19
C SER A 109 -1.50 -10.39 -10.38
N SER A 110 -0.18 -10.47 -10.12
CA SER A 110 0.84 -10.64 -11.16
C SER A 110 0.79 -12.03 -11.82
N ARG A 111 0.44 -13.07 -11.05
CA ARG A 111 0.41 -14.46 -11.54
C ARG A 111 -0.85 -14.78 -12.35
N PHE A 112 -2.00 -14.25 -11.94
CA PHE A 112 -3.29 -14.50 -12.58
C PHE A 112 -3.69 -13.42 -13.58
N GLY A 113 -2.89 -12.37 -13.76
CA GLY A 113 -3.16 -11.29 -14.72
C GLY A 113 -4.44 -10.52 -14.38
N TRP A 114 -4.70 -10.31 -13.08
CA TRP A 114 -5.95 -9.67 -12.65
C TRP A 114 -5.94 -8.19 -13.06
N PHE A 115 -7.09 -7.68 -13.52
CA PHE A 115 -7.28 -6.29 -13.96
C PHE A 115 -6.54 -5.84 -15.24
N GLY A 116 -6.19 -6.77 -16.13
CA GLY A 116 -5.58 -6.45 -17.42
C GLY A 116 -4.06 -6.33 -17.40
N LEU A 117 -3.42 -6.92 -16.38
CA LEU A 117 -1.97 -7.13 -16.34
C LEU A 117 -1.61 -8.36 -17.19
N ASP A 118 -0.55 -8.25 -18.00
CA ASP A 118 0.04 -9.39 -18.68
C ASP A 118 0.56 -10.38 -17.63
N ALA A 119 0.10 -11.63 -17.68
CA ALA A 119 0.48 -12.66 -16.72
C ALA A 119 1.99 -12.94 -16.86
N GLU A 120 2.74 -12.72 -15.79
CA GLU A 120 4.18 -12.96 -15.82
C GLU A 120 4.44 -14.48 -15.88
N GLU A 121 4.95 -14.97 -17.01
CA GLU A 121 5.39 -16.36 -17.17
C GLU A 121 6.69 -16.58 -16.40
N VAL A 122 6.52 -17.10 -15.18
CA VAL A 122 7.61 -17.43 -14.27
C VAL A 122 8.47 -18.55 -14.86
N SER A 123 9.76 -18.31 -15.06
CA SER A 123 10.70 -19.30 -15.63
C SER A 123 10.86 -20.56 -14.77
N ASN A 124 10.59 -20.48 -13.46
CA ASN A 124 10.54 -21.64 -12.55
C ASN A 124 9.35 -21.54 -11.57
N PRO A 125 8.21 -22.19 -11.86
CA PRO A 125 6.98 -22.02 -11.07
C PRO A 125 7.11 -22.56 -9.64
N LEU A 126 7.89 -23.62 -9.43
CA LEU A 126 8.09 -24.25 -8.10
C LEU A 126 8.78 -23.30 -7.11
N LEU A 127 9.83 -22.59 -7.55
CA LEU A 127 10.56 -21.66 -6.69
C LEU A 127 9.68 -20.46 -6.28
N ASN A 128 8.79 -20.02 -7.17
CA ASN A 128 7.87 -18.92 -6.90
C ASN A 128 6.74 -19.33 -5.93
N TYR A 129 6.18 -20.54 -6.05
CA TYR A 129 5.23 -21.05 -5.06
C TYR A 129 5.85 -21.26 -3.67
N ILE A 130 7.09 -21.74 -3.61
CA ILE A 130 7.84 -21.88 -2.34
C ILE A 130 8.11 -20.50 -1.73
N GLY A 131 8.56 -19.53 -2.53
CA GLY A 131 8.79 -18.15 -2.08
C GLY A 131 7.50 -17.47 -1.60
N ALA A 132 6.40 -17.65 -2.32
CA ALA A 132 5.09 -17.17 -1.90
C ALA A 132 4.65 -17.82 -0.58
N GLY A 133 4.82 -19.14 -0.43
CA GLY A 133 4.51 -19.86 0.81
C GLY A 133 5.36 -19.41 2.00
N LEU A 134 6.65 -19.16 1.80
CA LEU A 134 7.56 -18.62 2.83
C LEU A 134 7.20 -17.20 3.23
N SER A 135 6.58 -16.42 2.34
CA SER A 135 6.15 -15.03 2.62
C SER A 135 4.90 -14.96 3.51
N VAL A 136 4.19 -16.08 3.66
CA VAL A 136 3.00 -16.22 4.52
C VAL A 136 3.35 -16.62 5.96
N VAL A 137 4.52 -17.23 6.15
CA VAL A 137 4.99 -17.78 7.44
C VAL A 137 5.77 -16.75 8.25
#